data_AF-A0A0B1ZM65-F1
#
_entry.id   AF-A0A0B1ZM65-F1
#
_cell.length_a   1.000
_cell.length_b   1.000
_cell.length_c   1.000
_cell.angle_alpha   90.00
_cell.angle_beta   90.00
_cell.angle_gamma   90.00
#
_symmetry.space_group_name_H-M   'P 1'
#
loop_
_entity.id
_entity.type
_entity.pdbx_description
1 polymer ?
#
loop_
_entity_poly.entity_id
_entity_poly.type
_entity_poly.pdbx_seq_one_letter_code
_entity_poly.pdbx_strand_id
1 'polypeptide(L)' 'MDSETLRTVADLARKRAARECSGMHGDGMMRLGAARALTQLAVDLEVSAAELERTTGSRRKRN' A
#
# COMPACT_ATOMS: atom_id res chain seq x y z
N MET A 1 -4.08 -12.89 4.79
CA MET A 1 -3.25 -12.23 3.77
C MET A 1 -1.82 -12.22 4.30
N ASP A 2 -0.85 -12.70 3.52
CA ASP A 2 0.56 -12.72 3.92
C ASP A 2 1.28 -11.39 3.60
N SER A 3 2.52 -11.24 4.07
CA SER A 3 3.30 -10.00 3.91
C SER A 3 3.65 -9.72 2.46
N GLU A 4 3.84 -10.76 1.65
CA GLU A 4 4.08 -10.65 0.21
C GLU A 4 2.87 -10.09 -0.52
N THR A 5 1.67 -10.58 -0.20
CA THR A 5 0.42 -10.06 -0.76
C THR A 5 0.23 -8.59 -0.38
N LEU A 6 0.48 -8.22 0.89
CA LEU A 6 0.38 -6.82 1.34
C LEU A 6 1.34 -5.89 0.58
N ARG A 7 2.59 -6.31 0.39
CA ARG A 7 3.57 -5.56 -0.41
C ARG A 7 3.17 -5.45 -1.88
N THR A 8 2.60 -6.50 -2.44
CA THR A 8 2.11 -6.51 -3.82
C THR A 8 0.98 -5.50 -4.02
N VAL A 9 0.05 -5.43 -3.06
CA VAL A 9 -1.04 -4.44 -3.10
C VAL A 9 -0.50 -3.02 -2.89
N ALA A 10 0.50 -2.83 -2.01
CA ALA A 10 1.16 -1.53 -1.83
C ALA A 10 1.81 -1.04 -3.14
N ASP A 11 2.52 -1.93 -3.86
CA ASP A 11 3.10 -1.60 -5.15
C ASP A 11 2.04 -1.26 -6.21
N LEU A 12 0.93 -2.00 -6.24
CA LEU A 12 -0.22 -1.68 -7.10
C LEU A 12 -0.81 -0.31 -6.78
N ALA A 13 -0.95 0.03 -5.49
CA ALA A 13 -1.47 1.34 -5.06
C ALA A 13 -0.54 2.48 -5.52
N ARG A 14 0.79 2.32 -5.40
CA ARG A 14 1.77 3.27 -5.94
C ARG A 14 1.66 3.45 -7.46
N LYS A 15 1.58 2.34 -8.19
CA LYS A 15 1.41 2.36 -9.66
C LYS A 15 0.14 3.11 -10.07
N ARG A 16 -0.95 2.93 -9.32
CA ARG A 16 -2.21 3.66 -9.55
C ARG A 16 -2.09 5.15 -9.21
N ALA A 17 -1.47 5.49 -8.08
CA ALA A 17 -1.22 6.88 -7.70
C ALA A 17 -0.40 7.63 -8.77
N ALA A 18 0.62 6.98 -9.33
CA ALA A 18 1.41 7.53 -10.42
C ALA A 18 0.61 7.68 -11.73
N ARG A 19 -0.33 6.76 -11.99
CA ARG A 19 -1.16 6.78 -13.21
C ARG A 19 -2.27 7.82 -13.19
N GLU A 20 -2.80 8.15 -12.01
CA GLU A 20 -3.77 9.23 -11.79
C GLU A 20 -3.23 10.59 -12.28
N CYS A 21 -1.90 10.75 -12.39
CA CYS A 21 -1.27 11.90 -13.03
C CYS A 21 -1.48 11.99 -14.56
N SER A 22 -1.89 10.92 -15.25
CA SER A 22 -1.80 10.82 -16.72
C SER A 22 -3.10 10.67 -17.53
N GLY A 23 -4.30 10.46 -16.96
CA GLY A 23 -5.46 10.24 -17.86
C GLY A 23 -6.86 9.99 -17.30
N MET A 24 -7.18 10.34 -16.05
CA MET A 24 -8.57 10.25 -15.56
C MET A 24 -9.33 11.57 -15.81
N HIS A 25 -10.54 11.45 -16.36
CA HIS A 25 -11.51 12.56 -16.45
C HIS A 25 -12.01 12.89 -15.03
N GLY A 26 -11.38 13.87 -14.37
CA GLY A 26 -11.75 14.35 -13.05
C GLY A 26 -11.05 15.67 -12.74
N ASP A 27 -11.66 16.49 -11.88
CA ASP A 27 -11.10 17.77 -11.45
C ASP A 27 -9.73 17.57 -10.77
N GLY A 28 -8.82 18.55 -10.89
CA GLY A 28 -7.44 18.46 -10.43
C GLY A 28 -7.32 18.19 -8.93
N MET A 29 -8.23 18.73 -8.12
CA MET A 29 -8.26 18.48 -6.67
C MET A 29 -8.68 17.05 -6.33
N MET A 30 -9.66 16.51 -7.05
CA MET A 30 -10.11 15.12 -6.87
C MET A 30 -8.98 14.14 -7.18
N ARG A 31 -8.24 14.38 -8.26
CA ARG A 31 -7.05 13.58 -8.65
C ARG A 31 -5.94 13.65 -7.61
N LEU A 32 -5.63 14.85 -7.10
CA LEU A 32 -4.64 15.01 -6.04
C LEU A 32 -5.06 14.26 -4.76
N GLY A 33 -6.35 14.33 -4.41
CA GLY A 33 -6.92 13.59 -3.28
C GLY A 33 -6.78 12.08 -3.44
N ALA A 34 -7.16 11.54 -4.61
CA ALA A 34 -7.04 10.12 -4.92
C ALA A 34 -5.58 9.64 -4.91
N ALA A 35 -4.66 10.38 -5.55
CA ALA A 35 -3.23 10.05 -5.54
C ALA A 35 -2.64 10.04 -4.13
N ARG A 36 -3.01 11.00 -3.27
CA ARG A 36 -2.60 11.03 -1.86
C ARG A 36 -3.16 9.86 -1.08
N ALA A 37 -4.44 9.53 -1.26
CA ALA A 37 -5.08 8.40 -0.58
C ALA A 37 -4.42 7.06 -0.95
N LEU A 38 -4.13 6.84 -2.24
CA LEU A 38 -3.42 5.66 -2.71
C LEU A 38 -1.97 5.59 -2.19
N THR A 39 -1.30 6.74 -2.07
CA THR A 39 0.04 6.81 -1.49
C THR A 39 0.02 6.42 0.00
N GLN A 40 -0.93 6.98 0.76
CA GLN A 40 -1.09 6.64 2.17
C GLN A 40 -1.43 5.16 2.37
N LEU A 41 -2.35 4.62 1.55
CA LEU A 41 -2.69 3.20 1.57
C LEU A 41 -1.46 2.30 1.35
N ALA A 42 -0.57 2.69 0.42
CA ALA A 42 0.67 1.95 0.19
C ALA A 42 1.56 1.91 1.45
N VAL A 43 1.69 3.03 2.16
CA VAL A 43 2.45 3.11 3.42
C VAL A 43 1.83 2.22 4.49
N ASP A 44 0.51 2.29 4.67
CA ASP A 44 -0.18 1.52 5.70
C ASP A 44 -0.04 0.00 5.47
N LEU A 45 -0.06 -0.43 4.21
CA LEU A 45 0.14 -1.83 3.81
C LEU A 45 1.57 -2.30 4.06
N GLU A 46 2.59 -1.47 3.83
CA GLU A 46 3.99 -1.80 4.13
C GLU A 46 4.24 -1.93 5.63
N VAL A 47 3.69 -1.02 6.43
CA VAL A 47 3.74 -1.10 7.89
C VAL A 47 3.08 -2.40 8.37
N SER A 48 1.90 -2.72 7.82
CA SER A 48 1.17 -3.95 8.15
C SER A 48 1.96 -5.21 7.77
N ALA A 49 2.64 -5.20 6.61
CA ALA A 49 3.48 -6.31 6.18
C ALA A 49 4.67 -6.52 7.13
N ALA A 50 5.32 -5.44 7.57
CA ALA A 50 6.42 -5.49 8.52
C ALA A 50 5.96 -6.00 9.91
N GLU A 51 4.78 -5.59 10.38
CA GLU A 51 4.20 -6.12 11.63
C GLU A 51 3.87 -7.61 11.52
N LEU A 52 3.35 -8.06 10.37
CA LEU A 52 3.03 -9.46 10.16
C LEU A 52 4.30 -10.34 10.20
N GLU A 53 5.41 -9.87 9.66
CA GLU A 53 6.69 -10.56 9.73
C GLU A 53 7.26 -10.60 11.15
N ARG A 54 7.15 -9.49 11.90
CA ARG A 54 7.53 -9.46 13.32
C ARG A 54 6.76 -10.48 14.13
N THR A 55 5.44 -10.53 13.97
CA THR A 55 4.56 -11.42 14.74
C THR A 55 4.75 -12.89 14.37
N THR A 56 4.95 -13.20 13.09
CA THR A 56 5.22 -14.58 12.62
C THR A 56 6.61 -15.06 13.02
N GLY A 57 7.64 -14.21 12.91
CA GLY A 57 8.99 -14.49 13.40
C GLY A 57 9.05 -14.70 14.91
N SER A 58 8.31 -13.88 15.68
CA SER A 58 8.17 -14.04 17.13
C SER A 58 7.49 -15.35 17.51
N ARG A 59 6.43 -15.75 16.79
CA ARG A 59 5.75 -17.03 17.00
C ARG A 59 6.68 -18.23 16.71
N ARG A 60 7.53 -18.13 15.70
CA ARG A 60 8.48 -19.20 15.34
C ARG A 60 9.62 -19.37 16.35
N LYS A 61 9.96 -18.33 17.12
CA LYS A 61 10.99 -18.37 18.17
C LYS A 61 10.48 -18.96 19.49
N ARG A 62 9.15 -19.04 19.68
CA ARG A 62 8.50 -19.51 20.92
C ARG A 62 8.11 -21.00 20.93
N ASN A 63 8.26 -21.69 19.80
CA ASN A 63 8.03 -23.13 19.64
C ASN A 63 9.37 -23.83 19.42
#